data_AF-A0A4V3KSN7-F1
#
_entry.id   AF-A0A4V3KSN7-F1
#
_cell.length_a   1.000
_cell.length_b   1.000
_cell.length_c   1.000
_cell.angle_alpha   90.00
_cell.angle_beta   90.00
_cell.angle_gamma   90.00
#
_symmetry.space_group_name_H-M   'P 1'
#
loop_
_entity.id
_entity.type
_entity.pdbx_description
1 polymer ?
#
loop_
_entity_poly.entity_id
_entity_poly.type
_entity_poly.pdbx_seq_one_letter_code
_entity_poly.pdbx_strand_id
1 'polypeptide(L)' 'MNIHSARPDRSPEAIARRKKATDQARAANIRQGYTYDPLLEEATAAYVAGDISRDEYRARVVRPAQRS' A
#
# COMPACT_ATOMS: atom_id res chain seq x y z
N MET A 1 22.81 -3.67 -13.93
CA MET A 1 22.63 -3.77 -12.48
C MET A 1 21.40 -4.61 -12.24
N ASN A 2 21.56 -5.84 -11.75
CA ASN A 2 20.48 -6.82 -11.66
C ASN A 2 19.69 -6.54 -10.37
N ILE A 3 18.81 -5.52 -10.40
CA ILE A 3 17.96 -5.18 -9.26
C ILE A 3 16.80 -6.19 -9.23
N HIS A 4 17.11 -7.42 -8.85
CA HIS A 4 16.10 -8.29 -8.28
C HIS A 4 15.80 -7.75 -6.89
N SER A 5 15.04 -6.65 -6.82
CA SER A 5 14.44 -6.20 -5.55
C SER A 5 13.70 -7.41 -5.02
N ALA A 6 14.23 -8.00 -3.94
CA ALA A 6 13.59 -9.15 -3.31
C ALA A 6 12.14 -8.77 -3.05
N ARG A 7 11.20 -9.48 -3.67
CA ARG A 7 9.78 -9.23 -3.45
C ARG A 7 9.51 -9.30 -1.94
N PRO A 8 8.61 -8.46 -1.40
CA PRO A 8 8.31 -8.49 0.02
C PRO A 8 7.90 -9.88 0.50
N ASP A 9 8.23 -10.21 1.74
CA ASP A 9 7.82 -11.46 2.38
C ASP A 9 6.30 -11.66 2.28
N ARG A 10 5.89 -12.83 1.77
CA ARG A 10 4.50 -13.24 1.57
C ARG A 10 4.04 -14.32 2.55
N SER A 11 4.81 -14.56 3.62
CA SER A 11 4.38 -15.39 4.73
C SER A 11 3.00 -14.94 5.25
N PRO A 12 2.13 -15.86 5.69
CA PRO A 12 0.84 -15.53 6.27
C PRO A 12 0.94 -14.47 7.37
N GLU A 13 1.99 -14.54 8.18
CA GLU A 13 2.28 -13.61 9.27
C GLU A 13 2.59 -12.20 8.74
N ALA A 14 3.41 -12.08 7.68
CA ALA A 14 3.73 -10.80 7.07
C ALA A 14 2.51 -10.16 6.39
N ILE A 15 1.65 -10.97 5.74
CA ILE A 15 0.39 -10.52 5.16
C ILE A 15 -0.56 -10.03 6.27
N ALA A 16 -0.76 -10.83 7.32
CA ALA A 16 -1.64 -10.49 8.43
C ALA A 16 -1.21 -9.20 9.15
N ARG A 17 0.11 -9.02 9.36
CA ARG A 17 0.68 -7.79 9.93
C ARG A 17 0.39 -6.57 9.07
N ARG A 18 0.58 -6.66 7.75
CA ARG A 18 0.29 -5.55 6.83
C ARG A 18 -1.21 -5.26 6.77
N LYS A 19 -2.05 -6.29 6.66
CA LYS A 19 -3.51 -6.16 6.68
C LYS A 19 -3.99 -5.43 7.93
N LYS A 20 -3.51 -5.83 9.11
CA LYS A 20 -3.86 -5.16 10.37
C LYS A 20 -3.51 -3.67 10.34
N ALA A 21 -2.31 -3.31 9.87
CA ALA A 21 -1.88 -1.92 9.79
C ALA A 21 -2.71 -1.12 8.78
N THR A 22 -2.99 -1.67 7.60
CA THR A 22 -3.79 -1.01 6.56
C THR A 22 -5.24 -0.85 6.97
N ASP A 23 -5.83 -1.83 7.66
CA ASP A 23 -7.19 -1.76 8.17
C ASP A 23 -7.33 -0.66 9.23
N GLN A 24 -6.35 -0.55 10.14
CA GLN A 24 -6.30 0.52 11.14
C GLN A 24 -6.20 1.91 10.49
N ALA A 25 -5.32 2.06 9.49
CA ALA A 25 -5.18 3.30 8.74
C ALA A 25 -6.47 3.65 7.98
N ARG A 26 -7.09 2.66 7.31
CA ARG A 26 -8.35 2.82 6.59
C ARG A 26 -9.48 3.26 7.53
N ALA A 27 -9.61 2.63 8.69
CA ALA A 27 -10.60 3.01 9.69
C ALA A 27 -10.37 4.45 10.21
N ALA A 28 -9.12 4.88 10.37
CA ALA A 28 -8.81 6.27 10.74
C ALA A 28 -9.17 7.26 9.63
N ASN A 29 -8.87 6.92 8.37
CA ASN A 29 -9.22 7.75 7.22
C ASN A 29 -10.75 7.88 7.07
N ILE A 30 -11.50 6.79 7.24
CA ILE A 30 -12.98 6.81 7.20
C ILE A 30 -13.53 7.77 8.26
N ARG A 31 -12.97 7.77 9.48
CA ARG A 31 -13.35 8.73 10.53
C ARG A 31 -13.06 10.19 10.15
N GLN A 32 -12.15 10.43 9.21
CA GLN A 32 -11.82 11.75 8.67
C GLN A 32 -12.57 12.07 7.37
N GLY A 33 -13.56 11.27 6.98
CA GLY A 33 -14.40 11.51 5.80
C GLY A 33 -13.91 10.86 4.51
N TYR A 34 -12.87 10.02 4.55
CA TYR A 34 -12.50 9.20 3.39
C TYR A 34 -13.64 8.24 3.03
N THR A 35 -14.10 8.29 1.78
CA THR A 35 -15.19 7.44 1.29
C THR A 35 -14.64 6.20 0.59
N TYR A 36 -13.92 6.38 -0.52
CA TYR A 36 -13.31 5.31 -1.29
C TYR A 36 -12.51 5.92 -2.45
N ASP A 37 -11.30 5.43 -2.70
CA ASP A 37 -10.50 5.72 -3.89
C ASP A 37 -10.03 4.39 -4.50
N PRO A 38 -10.47 4.03 -5.73
CA PRO A 38 -10.11 2.76 -6.35
C PRO A 38 -8.59 2.54 -6.45
N LEU A 39 -7.82 3.58 -6.80
CA LEU A 39 -6.37 3.50 -6.95
C LEU A 39 -5.71 3.19 -5.60
N LEU A 40 -6.14 3.87 -4.54
CA LEU A 40 -5.62 3.65 -3.20
C LEU A 40 -5.92 2.24 -2.69
N GLU A 41 -7.13 1.75 -2.93
CA GLU A 41 -7.61 0.45 -2.43
C GLU A 41 -6.91 -0.70 -3.17
N GLU A 42 -6.76 -0.61 -4.50
CA GLU A 42 -6.00 -1.57 -5.30
C GLU A 42 -4.51 -1.59 -4.92
N ALA A 43 -3.89 -0.42 -4.77
CA ALA A 43 -2.50 -0.33 -4.35
C ALA A 43 -2.31 -0.91 -2.93
N THR A 44 -3.26 -0.67 -2.03
CA THR A 44 -3.22 -1.19 -0.66
C THR A 44 -3.37 -2.71 -0.65
N ALA A 45 -4.26 -3.28 -1.47
CA ALA A 45 -4.40 -4.72 -1.62
C ALA A 45 -3.10 -5.39 -2.12
N ALA A 46 -2.49 -4.84 -3.18
CA ALA A 46 -1.22 -5.32 -3.70
C ALA A 46 -0.08 -5.21 -2.67
N TYR A 47 -0.06 -4.13 -1.89
CA TYR A 47 0.90 -3.94 -0.80
C TYR A 47 0.68 -4.94 0.34
N VAL A 48 -0.56 -5.29 0.70
CA VAL A 48 -0.85 -6.30 1.73
C VAL A 48 -0.46 -7.69 1.26
N ALA A 49 -0.72 -8.03 0.00
CA ALA A 49 -0.34 -9.31 -0.59
C ALA A 49 1.18 -9.49 -0.75
N GLY A 50 1.94 -8.40 -0.87
CA GLY A 50 3.39 -8.44 -1.13
C GLY A 50 3.71 -8.54 -2.62
N ASP A 51 2.77 -8.10 -3.45
CA ASP A 51 3.00 -7.91 -4.88
C ASP A 51 3.85 -6.68 -5.14
N ILE A 52 3.71 -5.66 -4.30
CA ILE A 52 4.52 -4.45 -4.36
C ILE A 52 5.20 -4.16 -3.02
N SER A 53 6.41 -3.62 -3.11
CA SER A 53 7.15 -3.02 -2.01
C SER A 53 6.48 -1.74 -1.50
N ARG A 54 6.95 -1.26 -0.35
CA ARG A 54 6.48 0.01 0.21
C ARG A 54 6.81 1.22 -0.68
N ASP A 55 7.95 1.18 -1.38
CA ASP A 55 8.36 2.24 -2.29
C ASP A 55 7.50 2.26 -3.56
N GLU A 56 7.23 1.09 -4.14
CA GLU A 56 6.28 0.96 -5.26
C GLU A 56 4.87 1.39 -4.86
N TYR A 57 4.41 1.07 -3.65
CA TYR A 57 3.14 1.59 -3.11
C TYR A 57 3.17 3.13 -3.08
N ARG A 58 4.18 3.74 -2.45
CA ARG A 58 4.31 5.20 -2.35
C ARG A 58 4.29 5.85 -3.73
N ALA A 59 5.01 5.30 -4.70
CA ALA A 59 5.05 5.84 -6.07
C ALA A 59 3.68 5.82 -6.77
N ARG A 60 2.79 4.87 -6.42
CA ARG A 60 1.43 4.78 -6.97
C ARG A 60 0.46 5.75 -6.30
N VAL A 61 0.47 5.82 -4.97
CA VAL A 61 -0.54 6.60 -4.21
C VAL A 61 -0.14 8.04 -3.95
N VAL A 62 1.16 8.34 -3.86
CA VAL A 62 1.63 9.72 -3.76
C VAL A 62 1.80 10.22 -5.19
N ARG A 63 0.81 10.94 -5.71
CA ARG A 63 1.02 11.75 -6.92
C ARG A 63 2.24 12.64 -6.66
N PRO A 64 3.29 12.62 -7.49
CA PRO A 64 4.26 13.70 -7.44
C PRO A 64 3.45 14.98 -7.65
N ALA A 65 3.61 15.96 -6.75
CA ALA A 65 3.02 17.28 -6.96
C ALA A 65 3.45 17.70 -8.37
N GLN A 66 2.49 17.85 -9.29
CA GLN A 66 2.81 18.51 -10.55
C GLN A 66 3.25 19.91 -10.16
N ARG A 67 4.57 20.14 -10.26
CA ARG A 67 5.09 21.50 -10.28
C ARG A 67 4.60 22.09 -11.59
N SER A 68 3.53 22.87 -11.50
CA SER A 68 3.13 23.85 -12.52
C SER A 68 4.19 24.93 -12.63
#